data_AF-A0A5Y3ZST3-F1
#
_entry.id   AF-A0A5Y3ZST3-F1
#
_cell.length_a   1.000
_cell.length_b   1.000
_cell.length_c   1.000
_cell.angle_alpha   90.00
_cell.angle_beta   90.00
_cell.angle_gamma   90.00
#
_symmetry.space_group_name_H-M   'P 1'
#
loop_
_entity.id
_entity.type
_entity.pdbx_description
1 polymer ?
#
loop_
_entity_poly.entity_id
_entity_poly.type
_entity_poly.pdbx_seq_one_letter_code
_entity_poly.pdbx_strand_id
1 'polypeptide(L)'
;MPVTLSFGNRHNYEVNASRLVRLMSSDKEEALYMGVWDRFKDCFRTHKKREVLEVLYTLIHGCERENQADLNVDTVGMEKIYAFAQLKQYANPSQQDRFVMRFDVSQTQVSFEIDGKVIDKCNLHRILNVSENCIFKVMEEDE
;
A
#
# COMPACT_ATOMS: atom_id res chain seq x y z
N MET A 1 21.20 15.77 -3.85
CA MET A 1 21.56 15.01 -5.05
C MET A 1 21.18 13.55 -4.84
N PRO A 2 20.39 12.92 -5.71
CA PRO A 2 20.10 11.49 -5.65
C PRO A 2 21.33 10.68 -6.08
N VAL A 3 21.53 9.52 -5.47
CA VAL A 3 22.61 8.57 -5.74
C VAL A 3 21.99 7.31 -6.35
N THR A 4 22.49 6.88 -7.51
CA THR A 4 21.99 5.68 -8.18
C THR A 4 22.75 4.45 -7.67
N LEU A 5 22.05 3.53 -7.01
CA LEU A 5 22.58 2.23 -6.60
C LEU A 5 22.29 1.20 -7.69
N SER A 6 23.34 0.61 -8.25
CA SER A 6 23.24 -0.52 -9.17
C SER A 6 23.58 -1.80 -8.39
N PHE A 7 22.62 -2.70 -8.30
CA PHE A 7 22.88 -4.05 -7.82
C PHE A 7 23.09 -4.97 -9.02
N GLY A 8 23.89 -6.03 -8.86
CA GLY A 8 24.33 -6.93 -9.95
C GLY A 8 23.20 -7.62 -10.75
N ASN A 9 21.94 -7.36 -10.40
CA ASN A 9 20.72 -7.78 -11.09
C ASN A 9 20.24 -6.76 -12.15
N ARG A 10 21.06 -5.79 -12.59
CA ARG A 10 20.75 -4.77 -13.62
C ARG A 10 19.60 -3.82 -13.26
N HIS A 11 19.18 -3.78 -12.00
CA HIS A 11 18.18 -2.83 -11.52
C HIS A 11 18.89 -1.62 -10.91
N ASN A 12 18.59 -0.44 -11.44
CA ASN A 12 19.10 0.83 -10.94
C ASN A 12 18.06 1.43 -10.00
N TYR A 13 18.45 1.68 -8.75
CA TYR A 13 17.61 2.33 -7.76
C TYR A 13 18.13 3.74 -7.52
N GLU A 14 17.31 4.74 -7.79
CA GLU A 14 17.61 6.10 -7.34
C GLU A 14 17.30 6.23 -5.86
N VAL A 15 18.34 6.55 -5.09
CA VAL A 15 18.29 6.63 -3.62
C VAL A 15 18.72 8.02 -3.20
N ASN A 16 17.83 8.72 -2.51
CA ASN A 16 18.15 9.98 -1.84
C ASN A 16 19.17 9.75 -0.71
N ALA A 17 20.05 10.73 -0.46
CA ALA A 17 20.93 10.76 0.71
C ALA A 17 20.21 10.41 2.04
N SER A 18 18.97 10.88 2.26
CA SER A 18 18.19 10.53 3.47
C SER A 18 17.84 9.03 3.54
N ARG A 19 17.67 8.38 2.39
CA ARG A 19 17.35 6.95 2.29
C ARG A 19 18.62 6.09 2.41
N LEU A 20 19.77 6.58 1.96
CA LEU A 20 21.08 5.95 2.18
C LEU A 20 21.46 5.92 3.66
N VAL A 21 21.31 7.04 4.37
CA VAL A 21 21.61 7.12 5.82
C VAL A 21 20.73 6.16 6.63
N ARG A 22 19.48 5.92 6.19
CA ARG A 22 18.55 5.00 6.86
C ARG A 22 18.73 3.54 6.51
N LEU A 23 19.12 3.22 5.27
CA LEU A 23 19.53 1.86 4.92
C LEU A 23 20.76 1.42 5.74
N MET A 24 21.57 2.39 6.20
CA MET A 24 22.72 2.18 7.07
C MET A 24 22.33 2.14 8.57
N SER A 25 21.13 2.60 8.96
CA SER A 25 20.62 2.42 10.32
C SER A 25 20.02 1.02 10.48
N SER A 26 20.25 0.38 11.64
CA SER A 26 19.84 -1.02 11.90
C SER A 26 18.32 -1.23 12.00
N ASP A 27 17.53 -0.18 11.86
CA ASP A 27 16.07 -0.22 11.92
C ASP A 27 15.49 -0.54 10.52
N LYS A 28 15.29 -1.84 10.27
CA LYS A 28 14.75 -2.37 9.00
C LYS A 28 13.35 -1.84 8.70
N GLU A 29 12.56 -1.63 9.73
CA GLU A 29 11.18 -1.18 9.63
C GLU A 29 11.17 0.26 9.11
N GLU A 30 11.88 1.17 9.78
CA GLU A 30 11.96 2.57 9.38
C GLU A 30 12.48 2.75 7.93
N ALA A 31 13.44 1.92 7.50
CA ALA A 31 14.00 1.95 6.15
C ALA A 31 13.02 1.51 5.05
N LEU A 32 12.13 0.54 5.34
CA LEU A 32 11.15 0.02 4.38
C LEU A 32 9.97 0.99 4.22
N TYR A 33 9.45 1.54 5.32
CA TYR A 33 8.34 2.51 5.35
C TYR A 33 8.68 3.82 4.66
N MET A 34 9.85 4.38 4.97
CA MET A 34 10.27 5.64 4.37
C MET A 34 10.61 5.50 2.90
N GLY A 35 10.85 4.28 2.40
CA GLY A 35 11.03 4.02 0.98
C GLY A 35 9.75 4.17 0.15
N VAL A 36 8.58 3.89 0.73
CA VAL A 36 7.27 4.12 0.08
C VAL A 36 6.88 5.59 0.22
N TRP A 37 7.02 6.16 1.43
CA TRP A 37 6.80 7.58 1.65
C TRP A 37 7.68 8.46 0.75
N ASP A 38 9.01 8.22 0.67
CA ASP A 38 9.90 9.03 -0.15
C ASP A 38 9.57 8.97 -1.65
N ARG A 39 8.94 7.88 -2.12
CA ARG A 39 8.49 7.74 -3.51
C ARG A 39 7.23 8.55 -3.81
N PHE A 40 6.33 8.69 -2.84
CA PHE A 40 5.00 9.24 -3.07
C PHE A 40 4.73 10.55 -2.31
N LYS A 41 5.67 11.02 -1.48
CA LYS A 41 5.53 12.26 -0.68
C LYS A 41 5.09 13.47 -1.51
N ASP A 42 5.51 13.55 -2.77
CA ASP A 42 5.19 14.66 -3.68
C ASP A 42 3.72 14.62 -4.17
N CYS A 43 3.03 13.49 -4.01
CA CYS A 43 1.61 13.35 -4.31
C CYS A 43 0.72 13.96 -3.21
N PHE A 44 1.26 14.18 -2.01
CA PHE A 44 0.50 14.58 -0.83
C PHE A 44 0.63 16.08 -0.52
N ARG A 45 -0.37 16.61 0.20
CA ARG A 45 -0.34 17.98 0.71
C ARG A 45 0.69 18.11 1.84
N THR A 46 1.44 19.21 1.86
CA THR A 46 2.52 19.49 2.83
C THR A 46 2.10 19.46 4.30
N HIS A 47 0.81 19.63 4.60
CA HIS A 47 0.30 19.70 5.97
C HIS A 47 -0.23 18.37 6.55
N LYS A 48 -0.27 17.28 5.77
CA LYS A 48 -0.85 15.99 6.23
C LYS A 48 0.14 14.84 6.39
N LYS A 49 1.42 15.16 6.63
CA LYS A 49 2.50 14.15 6.65
C LYS A 49 2.26 13.06 7.68
N ARG A 50 1.79 13.42 8.89
CA ARG A 50 1.59 12.46 9.98
C ARG A 50 0.43 11.52 9.67
N GLU A 51 -0.70 12.07 9.24
CA GLU A 51 -1.89 11.28 8.93
C GLU A 51 -1.64 10.32 7.75
N VAL A 52 -0.88 10.77 6.73
CA VAL A 52 -0.53 9.91 5.61
C VAL A 52 0.35 8.73 6.04
N LEU A 53 1.33 8.96 6.93
CA LEU A 53 2.19 7.89 7.42
C LEU A 53 1.41 6.86 8.25
N GLU A 54 0.49 7.31 9.10
CA GLU A 54 -0.36 6.41 9.91
C GLU A 54 -1.29 5.56 9.01
N VAL A 55 -1.88 6.16 7.98
CA VAL A 55 -2.73 5.44 7.02
C VAL A 55 -1.90 4.48 6.15
N LEU A 56 -0.72 4.89 5.71
CA LEU A 56 0.19 4.03 4.95
C LEU A 56 0.66 2.82 5.77
N TYR A 57 0.91 3.02 7.07
CA TYR A 57 1.24 1.94 7.99
C TYR A 57 0.11 0.92 8.08
N THR A 58 -1.12 1.42 8.30
CA THR A 58 -2.34 0.59 8.38
C THR A 58 -2.59 -0.19 7.09
N LEU A 59 -2.33 0.43 5.93
CA LEU A 59 -2.45 -0.24 4.64
C LEU A 59 -1.50 -1.43 4.50
N ILE A 60 -0.24 -1.28 4.91
CA ILE A 60 0.79 -2.31 4.71
C ILE A 60 0.66 -3.43 5.76
N HIS A 61 0.45 -3.07 7.03
CA HIS A 61 0.48 -4.03 8.15
C HIS A 61 -0.90 -4.55 8.56
N GLY A 62 -1.98 -3.89 8.11
CA GLY A 62 -3.29 -4.08 8.72
C GLY A 62 -3.34 -3.46 10.12
N CYS A 63 -4.53 -3.39 10.71
CA CYS A 63 -4.64 -3.01 12.11
C CYS A 63 -4.30 -4.24 12.97
N GLU A 64 -3.13 -4.26 13.60
CA GLU A 64 -2.76 -5.26 14.62
C GLU A 64 -3.59 -5.05 15.91
N ARG A 65 -4.92 -5.17 15.81
CA ARG A 65 -5.75 -5.20 17.01
C ARG A 65 -5.70 -6.60 17.58
N GLU A 66 -4.97 -6.74 18.69
CA GLU A 66 -4.90 -7.91 19.57
C GLU A 66 -6.29 -8.48 19.97
N ASN A 67 -7.38 -7.74 19.74
CA ASN A 67 -8.75 -8.11 20.06
C ASN A 67 -9.51 -8.87 18.95
N GLN A 68 -8.89 -9.20 17.80
CA GLN A 68 -9.55 -10.00 16.74
C GLN A 68 -9.71 -11.48 17.10
N ALA A 69 -9.12 -11.96 18.21
CA ALA A 69 -9.27 -13.34 18.65
C ALA A 69 -10.72 -13.70 19.10
N ASP A 70 -11.54 -12.70 19.43
CA ASP A 70 -12.90 -12.92 19.98
C ASP A 70 -14.00 -13.00 18.91
N LEU A 71 -13.72 -12.55 17.68
CA LEU A 71 -14.65 -12.56 16.56
C LEU A 71 -13.90 -13.11 15.35
N ASN A 72 -14.23 -14.33 14.94
CA ASN A 72 -13.63 -15.11 13.84
C ASN A 72 -13.86 -14.49 12.45
N VAL A 73 -13.67 -13.17 12.30
CA VAL A 73 -13.96 -12.35 11.12
C VAL A 73 -12.67 -11.64 10.74
N ASP A 74 -12.12 -11.96 9.57
CA ASP A 74 -10.95 -11.27 9.02
C ASP A 74 -11.37 -9.89 8.49
N THR A 75 -11.15 -8.82 9.26
CA THR A 75 -11.46 -7.44 8.85
C THR A 75 -10.31 -6.76 8.11
N VAL A 76 -9.14 -7.39 8.04
CA VAL A 76 -7.90 -6.77 7.52
C VAL A 76 -8.07 -6.33 6.07
N GLY A 77 -8.77 -7.11 5.24
CA GLY A 77 -9.00 -6.76 3.84
C GLY A 77 -9.82 -5.48 3.66
N MET A 78 -10.90 -5.34 4.43
CA MET A 78 -11.75 -4.15 4.40
C MET A 78 -11.05 -2.91 4.98
N GLU A 79 -10.26 -3.09 6.04
CA GLU A 79 -9.44 -2.02 6.61
C GLU A 79 -8.42 -1.48 5.60
N LYS A 80 -7.79 -2.35 4.80
CA LYS A 80 -6.87 -1.93 3.74
C LYS A 80 -7.57 -1.12 2.65
N ILE A 81 -8.78 -1.53 2.24
CA ILE A 81 -9.60 -0.76 1.28
C ILE A 81 -9.91 0.63 1.84
N TYR A 82 -10.37 0.70 3.08
CA TYR A 82 -10.68 1.98 3.74
C TYR A 82 -9.43 2.87 3.86
N ALA A 83 -8.31 2.30 4.32
CA ALA A 83 -7.05 3.01 4.44
C ALA A 83 -6.58 3.56 3.09
N PHE A 84 -6.66 2.78 2.01
CA PHE A 84 -6.29 3.26 0.68
C PHE A 84 -7.20 4.38 0.17
N ALA A 85 -8.51 4.28 0.40
CA ALA A 85 -9.46 5.34 0.06
C ALA A 85 -9.16 6.63 0.83
N GLN A 86 -8.85 6.52 2.13
CA GLN A 86 -8.45 7.65 2.97
C GLN A 86 -7.12 8.26 2.51
N LEU A 87 -6.16 7.42 2.11
CA LEU A 87 -4.86 7.84 1.57
C LEU A 87 -5.04 8.70 0.32
N LYS A 88 -5.94 8.28 -0.60
CA LYS A 88 -6.31 9.06 -1.79
C LYS A 88 -6.90 10.42 -1.45
N GLN A 89 -7.71 10.54 -0.40
CA GLN A 89 -8.27 11.83 0.03
C GLN A 89 -7.22 12.83 0.53
N TYR A 90 -6.09 12.35 1.05
CA TYR A 90 -4.97 13.21 1.46
C TYR A 90 -4.06 13.66 0.32
N ALA A 91 -4.17 13.01 -0.84
CA ALA A 91 -3.47 13.42 -2.04
C ALA A 91 -4.00 14.76 -2.58
N ASN A 92 -3.16 15.48 -3.31
CA ASN A 92 -3.59 16.65 -4.06
C ASN A 92 -4.69 16.24 -5.07
N PRO A 93 -5.74 17.06 -5.30
CA PRO A 93 -6.82 16.69 -6.22
C PRO A 93 -6.33 16.29 -7.61
N SER A 94 -5.29 16.97 -8.12
CA SER A 94 -4.63 16.66 -9.40
C SER A 94 -3.80 15.36 -9.41
N GLN A 95 -3.62 14.73 -8.25
CA GLN A 95 -2.84 13.50 -8.07
C GLN A 95 -3.72 12.32 -7.67
N GLN A 96 -5.01 12.53 -7.36
CA GLN A 96 -5.91 11.48 -6.90
C GLN A 96 -6.13 10.39 -7.95
N ASP A 97 -6.11 10.75 -9.24
CA ASP A 97 -6.26 9.79 -10.34
C ASP A 97 -5.11 8.77 -10.41
N ARG A 98 -3.97 9.08 -9.78
CA ARG A 98 -2.83 8.16 -9.70
C ARG A 98 -3.05 7.04 -8.69
N PHE A 99 -4.04 7.18 -7.80
CA PHE A 99 -4.40 6.19 -6.78
C PHE A 99 -5.52 5.33 -7.32
N VAL A 100 -5.19 4.08 -7.63
CA VAL A 100 -6.09 3.13 -8.29
C VAL A 100 -6.14 1.83 -7.48
N MET A 101 -7.35 1.30 -7.31
CA MET A 101 -7.57 -0.07 -6.86
C MET A 101 -8.05 -0.87 -8.05
N ARG A 102 -7.44 -2.03 -8.32
CA ARG A 102 -7.80 -2.85 -9.49
C ARG A 102 -7.87 -4.31 -9.10
N PHE A 103 -8.75 -5.05 -9.76
CA PHE A 103 -8.68 -6.50 -9.73
C PHE A 103 -7.51 -6.98 -10.59
N ASP A 104 -6.89 -8.08 -10.18
CA ASP A 104 -6.02 -8.84 -11.06
C ASP A 104 -6.81 -9.49 -12.21
N VAL A 105 -6.09 -9.98 -13.23
CA VAL A 105 -6.71 -10.59 -14.43
C VAL A 105 -7.60 -11.78 -14.08
N SER A 106 -7.31 -12.49 -12.98
CA SER A 106 -8.08 -13.62 -12.48
C SER A 106 -9.24 -13.22 -11.55
N GLN A 107 -9.42 -11.94 -11.23
CA GLN A 107 -10.39 -11.42 -10.26
C GLN A 107 -10.34 -12.14 -8.89
N THR A 108 -9.15 -12.54 -8.48
CA THR A 108 -8.86 -13.21 -7.21
C THR A 108 -8.23 -12.29 -6.18
N GLN A 109 -7.60 -11.20 -6.62
CA GLN A 109 -6.90 -10.26 -5.77
C GLN A 109 -7.21 -8.82 -6.17
N VAL A 110 -7.23 -7.94 -5.18
CA VAL A 110 -7.26 -6.49 -5.36
C VAL A 110 -5.86 -5.94 -5.15
N SER A 111 -5.32 -5.21 -6.14
CA SER A 111 -4.07 -4.45 -6.02
C SER A 111 -4.34 -3.00 -5.65
N PHE A 112 -3.53 -2.48 -4.74
CA PHE A 112 -3.51 -1.07 -4.36
C PHE A 112 -2.33 -0.40 -5.06
N GLU A 113 -2.59 0.53 -5.98
CA GLU A 113 -1.59 1.10 -6.87
C GLU A 113 -1.49 2.62 -6.76
N ILE A 114 -0.27 3.13 -6.66
CA ILE A 114 0.01 4.57 -6.83
C ILE A 114 0.98 4.72 -8.01
N ASP A 115 0.60 5.53 -8.99
CA ASP A 115 1.45 5.82 -10.17
C ASP A 115 1.83 4.54 -10.94
N GLY A 116 0.87 3.60 -11.04
CA GLY A 116 1.04 2.30 -11.69
C GLY A 116 1.94 1.31 -10.94
N LYS A 117 2.34 1.62 -9.70
CA LYS A 117 3.15 0.74 -8.85
C LYS A 117 2.30 0.14 -7.75
N VAL A 118 2.29 -1.18 -7.67
CA VAL A 118 1.61 -1.92 -6.60
C VAL A 118 2.31 -1.66 -5.27
N ILE A 119 1.55 -1.19 -4.30
CA ILE A 119 1.98 -0.97 -2.91
C ILE A 119 1.69 -2.21 -2.09
N ASP A 120 0.48 -2.75 -2.25
CA ASP A 120 0.03 -3.92 -1.54
C ASP A 120 -1.04 -4.66 -2.36
N LYS A 121 -1.32 -5.91 -1.97
CA LYS A 121 -2.37 -6.74 -2.56
C LYS A 121 -3.17 -7.43 -1.47
N CYS A 122 -4.47 -7.59 -1.70
CA CYS A 122 -5.33 -8.35 -0.81
C CYS A 122 -6.15 -9.38 -1.60
N ASN A 123 -6.33 -10.56 -1.01
CA ASN A 123 -7.11 -11.64 -1.62
C ASN A 123 -8.61 -11.35 -1.43
N LEU A 124 -9.40 -11.48 -2.50
CA LEU A 124 -10.84 -11.24 -2.49
C LEU A 124 -11.58 -12.16 -1.49
N HIS A 125 -11.13 -13.41 -1.34
CA HIS A 125 -11.69 -14.33 -0.35
C HIS A 125 -11.57 -13.80 1.07
N ARG A 126 -10.44 -13.15 1.39
CA ARG A 126 -10.20 -12.54 2.70
C ARG A 126 -11.01 -11.26 2.89
N ILE A 127 -11.12 -10.44 1.86
CA ILE A 127 -11.97 -9.23 1.88
C ILE A 127 -13.43 -9.59 2.17
N LEU A 128 -13.94 -10.65 1.55
CA LEU A 128 -15.33 -11.10 1.69
C LEU A 128 -15.52 -12.06 2.88
N ASN A 129 -14.46 -12.39 3.62
CA ASN A 129 -14.47 -13.35 4.73
C ASN A 129 -15.12 -14.70 4.34
N VAL A 130 -14.77 -15.22 3.16
CA VAL A 130 -15.24 -16.52 2.63
C VAL A 130 -14.09 -17.50 2.49
N SER A 131 -14.40 -18.79 2.36
CA SER A 131 -13.39 -19.82 2.15
C SER A 131 -12.71 -19.69 0.78
N GLU A 132 -11.47 -20.18 0.70
CA GLU A 132 -10.66 -20.19 -0.55
C GLU A 132 -11.30 -21.02 -1.67
N ASN A 133 -12.23 -21.91 -1.33
CA ASN A 133 -12.93 -22.77 -2.28
C ASN A 133 -14.18 -22.12 -2.89
N CYS A 134 -14.52 -20.90 -2.47
CA CYS A 134 -15.66 -20.17 -2.99
C CYS A 134 -15.40 -19.73 -4.43
N ILE A 135 -16.30 -20.06 -5.36
CA ILE A 135 -16.16 -19.68 -6.76
C ILE A 135 -16.86 -18.34 -6.97
N PHE A 136 -16.09 -17.32 -7.35
CA PHE A 136 -16.64 -16.04 -7.77
C PHE A 136 -17.01 -16.08 -9.26
N LYS A 137 -18.15 -15.49 -9.59
CA LYS A 137 -18.48 -15.18 -10.99
C LYS A 137 -17.64 -13.98 -11.40
N VAL A 138 -17.27 -13.94 -12.67
CA VAL A 138 -16.60 -12.77 -13.25
C VAL A 138 -17.56 -11.58 -13.17
N MET A 139 -17.09 -10.49 -12.60
CA MET A 139 -17.82 -9.22 -12.50
C MET A 139 -17.50 -8.35 -13.72
N GLU A 140 -18.50 -7.62 -14.21
CA GLU A 140 -18.31 -6.55 -15.21
C GLU A 140 -17.62 -5.32 -14.57
N GLU A 141 -17.07 -4.39 -15.36
CA GLU A 141 -16.29 -3.27 -14.81
C GLU A 141 -17.13 -2.25 -14.01
N ASP A 142 -18.45 -2.25 -14.19
CA ASP A 142 -19.42 -1.38 -13.51
C ASP A 142 -20.05 -2.01 -12.26
N GLU A 143 -19.78 -3.30 -11.99
CA GLU A 143 -20.19 -4.05 -10.80
C GLU A 143 -19.17 -3.96 -9.65
#